data_AF-A0A6P1HIC4-F1
#
_entry.id   AF-A0A6P1HIC4-F1
#
_cell.length_a   1.000
_cell.length_b   1.000
_cell.length_c   1.000
_cell.angle_alpha   90.00
_cell.angle_beta   90.00
_cell.angle_gamma   90.00
#
_symmetry.space_group_name_H-M   'P 1'
#
loop_
_entity.id
_entity.type
_entity.pdbx_description
1 polymer ?
#
loop_
_entity_poly.entity_id
_entity_poly.type
_entity_poly.pdbx_seq_one_letter_code
_entity_poly.pdbx_strand_id
1 'polypeptide(L)' 'MNLDLLLPYTTSGAMLIGILFSLIYAIYMKKKENMSWLVFFLTFSAGGISAAFGVSILSIFDILK' A
#
# COMPACT_ATOMS: atom_id res chain seq x y z
N MET A 1 13.24 -16.14 -9.24
CA MET A 1 12.53 -15.19 -8.34
C MET A 1 11.42 -16.00 -7.67
N ASN A 2 11.43 -16.15 -6.35
CA ASN A 2 10.39 -16.92 -5.64
C ASN A 2 9.09 -16.11 -5.65
N LEU A 3 8.21 -16.42 -6.61
CA LEU A 3 6.88 -15.78 -6.74
C LEU A 3 6.00 -16.03 -5.52
N ASP A 4 6.33 -17.05 -4.71
CA ASP A 4 5.62 -17.36 -3.47
C ASP A 4 5.70 -16.23 -2.43
N LEU A 5 6.77 -15.40 -2.47
CA LEU A 5 6.92 -14.23 -1.60
C LEU A 5 5.99 -13.06 -1.98
N LEU A 6 5.33 -13.12 -3.13
CA LEU A 6 4.40 -12.10 -3.60
C LEU A 6 2.94 -12.51 -3.45
N LEU A 7 2.69 -13.70 -2.90
CA LEU A 7 1.33 -14.17 -2.67
C LEU A 7 0.63 -13.27 -1.64
N PRO A 8 -0.67 -12.99 -1.81
CA PRO A 8 -1.40 -12.01 -1.01
C PRO A 8 -1.51 -12.35 0.49
N TYR A 9 -1.27 -13.62 0.85
CA TYR A 9 -1.24 -14.06 2.26
C TYR A 9 0.16 -13.94 2.90
N THR A 10 1.16 -13.46 2.16
CA THR A 10 2.47 -13.13 2.71
C THR A 10 2.53 -11.66 3.08
N THR A 11 3.30 -11.33 4.09
CA THR A 11 3.56 -9.97 4.56
C THR A 11 4.01 -9.06 3.40
N SER A 12 4.94 -9.55 2.58
CA SER A 12 5.47 -8.84 1.42
C SER A 12 4.43 -8.63 0.32
N GLY A 13 3.61 -9.65 0.00
CA GLY A 13 2.54 -9.54 -1.00
C GLY A 13 1.43 -8.58 -0.56
N ALA A 14 0.98 -8.68 0.70
CA ALA A 14 -0.03 -7.78 1.25
C ALA A 14 0.46 -6.32 1.28
N MET A 15 1.73 -6.11 1.64
CA MET A 15 2.37 -4.78 1.62
C MET A 15 2.42 -4.20 0.20
N LEU A 16 2.80 -5.01 -0.78
CA LEU A 16 2.86 -4.60 -2.18
C LEU A 16 1.48 -4.19 -2.71
N ILE A 17 0.44 -4.97 -2.39
CA ILE A 17 -0.94 -4.64 -2.76
C ILE A 17 -1.36 -3.30 -2.15
N GLY A 18 -1.09 -3.08 -0.85
CA GLY A 18 -1.40 -1.83 -0.18
C GLY A 18 -0.70 -0.61 -0.81
N ILE A 19 0.59 -0.76 -1.14
CA ILE A 19 1.37 0.29 -1.82
C ILE A 19 0.78 0.60 -3.21
N LEU A 20 0.40 -0.43 -3.98
CA LEU A 20 -0.19 -0.26 -5.31
C LEU A 20 -1.53 0.49 -5.24
N PHE A 21 -2.40 0.15 -4.29
CA PHE A 21 -3.65 0.87 -4.09
C PHE A 21 -3.43 2.33 -3.69
N SER A 22 -2.47 2.58 -2.79
CA SER A 22 -2.08 3.94 -2.41
C SER A 22 -1.57 4.74 -3.61
N LEU A 23 -0.75 4.13 -4.47
CA LEU A 23 -0.25 4.77 -5.68
C LEU A 23 -1.38 5.10 -6.67
N ILE A 24 -2.28 4.15 -6.91
CA ILE A 24 -3.45 4.36 -7.80
C ILE A 24 -4.30 5.51 -7.29
N TYR A 25 -4.54 5.58 -5.97
CA TYR A 25 -5.34 6.65 -5.37
C TYR A 25 -4.63 8.01 -5.43
N ALA A 26 -3.33 8.06 -5.19
CA ALA A 26 -2.54 9.28 -5.33
C ALA A 26 -2.56 9.79 -6.80
N ILE A 27 -2.43 8.89 -7.78
CA ILE A 27 -2.53 9.23 -9.21
C ILE A 27 -3.93 9.74 -9.54
N TYR A 28 -4.98 9.11 -9.02
CA TYR A 28 -6.37 9.56 -9.18
C TYR A 28 -6.56 10.99 -8.67
N MET A 29 -6.08 11.28 -7.46
CA MET A 29 -6.12 12.63 -6.86
C MET A 29 -5.38 13.66 -7.72
N LYS A 30 -4.18 13.29 -8.21
CA LYS A 30 -3.39 14.18 -9.05
C LYS A 30 -4.05 14.46 -10.40
N LYS A 31 -4.65 13.45 -11.02
CA LYS A 31 -5.20 13.54 -12.38
C LYS A 31 -6.63 14.09 -12.42
N LYS A 32 -7.50 13.64 -11.52
CA LYS A 32 -8.93 13.97 -11.55
C LYS A 32 -9.26 15.21 -10.72
N GLU A 33 -8.64 15.34 -9.56
CA GLU A 33 -8.88 16.48 -8.66
C GLU A 33 -7.86 17.62 -8.88
N ASN A 34 -6.94 17.44 -9.82
CA ASN A 34 -5.92 18.41 -10.22
C ASN A 34 -5.09 18.94 -9.04
N MET A 35 -4.91 18.10 -8.01
CA MET A 35 -4.22 18.46 -6.78
C MET A 35 -2.72 18.73 -7.01
N SER A 36 -2.07 19.40 -6.08
CA SER A 36 -0.63 19.70 -6.16
C SER A 36 0.22 18.42 -6.02
N TRP A 37 1.48 18.48 -6.48
CA TRP A 37 2.44 17.37 -6.29
C TRP A 37 2.72 17.09 -4.80
N LEU A 38 2.64 18.12 -3.95
CA LEU A 38 2.80 17.96 -2.51
C LEU A 38 1.70 17.05 -1.95
N VAL A 39 0.45 17.27 -2.35
CA VAL A 39 -0.67 16.43 -1.90
C VAL A 39 -0.55 15.01 -2.44
N PHE A 40 -0.07 14.83 -3.67
CA PHE A 40 0.24 13.50 -4.21
C PHE A 40 1.19 12.72 -3.30
N PHE A 41 2.31 13.32 -2.90
CA PHE A 41 3.29 12.65 -2.04
C PHE A 41 2.72 12.40 -0.64
N LEU A 42 1.99 13.35 -0.06
CA LEU A 42 1.34 13.14 1.24
C LEU A 42 0.35 11.97 1.21
N THR A 43 -0.51 11.92 0.19
CA THR A 43 -1.50 10.84 0.04
C THR A 43 -0.84 9.49 -0.20
N PHE A 44 0.22 9.44 -1.00
CA PHE A 44 0.99 8.22 -1.23
C PHE A 44 1.70 7.74 0.04
N SER A 45 2.39 8.64 0.76
CA SER A 45 3.06 8.30 2.02
C SER A 45 2.06 7.88 3.09
N ALA A 46 0.93 8.58 3.24
CA ALA A 46 -0.12 8.23 4.20
C ALA A 46 -0.73 6.86 3.90
N GLY A 47 -1.01 6.55 2.63
CA GLY A 47 -1.51 5.23 2.23
C GLY A 47 -0.48 4.13 2.43
N GLY A 48 0.80 4.38 2.14
CA GLY A 48 1.90 3.44 2.42
C GLY A 48 2.07 3.15 3.91
N ILE A 49 1.98 4.17 4.77
CA ILE A 49 2.01 4.01 6.23
C ILE A 49 0.79 3.22 6.71
N SER A 50 -0.40 3.55 6.21
CA SER A 50 -1.63 2.82 6.55
C SER A 50 -1.56 1.34 6.13
N ALA A 51 -0.96 1.04 4.97
CA ALA A 51 -0.71 -0.31 4.52
C ALA A 51 0.26 -1.05 5.47
N ALA A 52 1.35 -0.40 5.88
CA ALA A 52 2.29 -0.96 6.85
C ALA A 52 1.58 -1.34 8.16
N PHE A 53 0.79 -0.42 8.72
CA PHE A 53 0.02 -0.70 9.94
C PHE A 53 -0.96 -1.86 9.75
N GLY A 54 -1.71 -1.88 8.65
CA GLY A 54 -2.64 -2.97 8.36
C GLY A 54 -1.94 -4.33 8.27
N VAL A 55 -0.82 -4.39 7.55
CA VAL A 55 -0.01 -5.62 7.43
C VAL A 55 0.60 -6.02 8.77
N SER A 56 1.12 -5.08 9.57
CA SER A 56 1.65 -5.37 10.91
C SER A 56 0.57 -5.98 11.82
N ILE A 57 -0.64 -5.43 11.82
CA ILE A 57 -1.76 -5.98 12.59
C ILE A 57 -2.08 -7.40 12.12
N LEU A 58 -2.23 -7.61 10.82
CA LEU A 58 -2.56 -8.93 10.26
C LEU A 58 -1.47 -9.98 10.53
N SER A 59 -0.20 -9.57 10.55
CA SER A 59 0.93 -10.43 10.90
C SER A 59 0.94 -10.78 12.40
N ILE A 60 0.61 -9.83 13.30
CA ILE A 60 0.48 -10.10 14.74
C ILE A 60 -0.61 -11.14 15.04
N PHE A 61 -1.69 -11.15 14.26
CA PHE A 61 -2.77 -12.14 14.38
C PHE A 61 -2.51 -13.45 13.64
N ASP A 62 -1.31 -13.65 13.09
CA ASP A 62 -0.90 -14.86 12.34
C ASP A 62 -1.80 -15.16 11.12
N ILE A 63 -2.46 -14.11 10.58
CA ILE A 63 -3.30 -14.18 9.37
C ILE A 63 -2.41 -14.16 8.12
N LEU A 64 -1.31 -13.41 8.19
CA LEU A 64 -0.29 -13.33 7.14
C LEU A 64 0.99 -14.04 7.57
N LYS A 65 1.63 -14.70 6.60
CA LYS A 65 2.92 -15.38 6.76
C LYS A 65 4.12 -14.49 6.42
#